data_AF-A0A0B4R958-F1
#
_entry.id   AF-A0A0B4R958-F1
#
_cell.length_a   1.000
_cell.length_b   1.000
_cell.length_c   1.000
_cell.angle_alpha   90.00
_cell.angle_beta   90.00
_cell.angle_gamma   90.00
#
_symmetry.space_group_name_H-M   'P 1'
#
loop_
_entity.id
_entity.type
_entity.pdbx_description
1 polymer ?
#
loop_
_entity_poly.entity_id
_entity_poly.type
_entity_poly.pdbx_seq_one_letter_code
_entity_poly.pdbx_strand_id
1 'polypeptide(L)'
;MKQTGASYQDTAIEFEMNEPSIVARWNREFLAKGVKGLEERAKGRPSMSKKPKQKPIKLEKTLSREEQLERENELLRLEVAYLKKLKAFQENPDAFLEKHKQRWRSNSTKKDSD
;
A
#
# COMPACT_ATOMS: atom_id res chain seq x y z
N MET A 1 -6.41 4.84 -16.67
CA MET A 1 -5.71 4.55 -17.94
C MET A 1 -5.76 3.05 -18.18
N LYS A 2 -6.17 2.58 -19.36
CA LYS A 2 -6.07 1.16 -19.72
C LYS A 2 -4.65 0.92 -20.25
N GLN A 3 -3.88 0.10 -19.54
CA GLN A 3 -2.43 -0.09 -19.82
C GLN A 3 -2.19 -1.10 -20.96
N THR A 4 -3.04 -2.11 -21.12
CA THR A 4 -2.70 -3.30 -21.92
C THR A 4 -3.36 -3.36 -23.30
N GLY A 5 -4.38 -2.54 -23.60
CA GLY A 5 -5.05 -2.51 -24.91
C GLY A 5 -5.79 -3.80 -25.36
N ALA A 6 -5.63 -4.90 -24.62
CA ALA A 6 -6.19 -6.21 -24.94
C ALA A 6 -7.72 -6.23 -24.96
N SER A 7 -8.30 -7.01 -25.88
CA SER A 7 -9.74 -7.25 -25.91
C SER A 7 -10.18 -8.16 -24.76
N TYR A 8 -11.48 -8.20 -24.48
CA TYR A 8 -12.04 -9.14 -23.51
C TYR A 8 -11.79 -10.60 -23.90
N GLN A 9 -11.71 -10.90 -25.20
CA GLN A 9 -11.43 -12.23 -25.72
C GLN A 9 -9.98 -12.62 -25.50
N ASP A 10 -9.04 -11.74 -25.85
CA ASP A 10 -7.60 -11.99 -25.64
C ASP A 10 -7.30 -12.21 -24.16
N THR A 11 -7.94 -11.41 -23.30
CA THR A 11 -7.84 -11.56 -21.84
C THR A 11 -8.38 -12.92 -21.39
N ALA A 12 -9.54 -13.34 -21.91
CA ALA A 12 -10.12 -14.63 -21.54
C ALA A 12 -9.25 -15.82 -22.01
N ILE A 13 -8.65 -15.73 -23.20
CA ILE A 13 -7.75 -16.76 -23.73
C ILE A 13 -6.49 -16.86 -22.87
N GLU A 14 -5.87 -15.73 -22.54
CA GLU A 14 -4.66 -15.69 -21.70
C GLU A 14 -4.87 -16.31 -20.31
N PHE A 15 -6.07 -16.14 -19.74
CA PHE A 15 -6.43 -16.68 -18.43
C PHE A 15 -7.20 -18.01 -18.50
N GLU A 16 -7.22 -18.68 -19.65
CA GLU A 16 -7.91 -19.96 -19.87
C GLU A 16 -9.40 -19.95 -19.44
N MET A 17 -10.06 -18.80 -19.60
CA MET A 17 -11.45 -18.60 -19.25
C MET A 17 -12.36 -18.89 -20.45
N ASN A 18 -13.31 -19.80 -20.28
CA ASN A 18 -14.26 -20.15 -21.33
C ASN A 18 -15.22 -19.02 -21.72
N GLU A 19 -15.47 -18.05 -20.84
CA GLU A 19 -16.49 -17.03 -21.05
C GLU A 19 -15.95 -15.60 -20.95
N PRO A 20 -15.63 -14.96 -22.10
CA PRO A 20 -15.19 -13.56 -22.15
C PRO A 20 -16.21 -12.57 -21.56
N SER A 21 -17.49 -12.95 -21.49
CA SER A 21 -18.57 -12.13 -20.92
C SER A 21 -18.33 -11.83 -19.43
N ILE A 22 -17.72 -12.78 -18.70
CA ILE A 22 -17.39 -12.65 -17.27
C ILE A 22 -16.37 -11.54 -17.08
N VAL A 23 -15.33 -11.50 -17.92
CA VAL A 23 -14.30 -10.45 -17.91
C VAL A 23 -14.92 -9.08 -18.17
N ALA A 24 -15.82 -8.97 -19.15
CA ALA A 24 -16.51 -7.73 -19.45
C ALA A 24 -17.39 -7.26 -18.27
N ARG A 25 -18.09 -8.18 -17.61
CA ARG A 25 -18.90 -7.89 -16.43
C ARG A 25 -18.02 -7.42 -15.26
N TRP A 26 -16.94 -8.13 -14.95
CA TRP A 26 -15.99 -7.72 -13.91
C TRP A 26 -15.38 -6.35 -14.18
N ASN A 27 -15.03 -6.06 -15.44
CA ASN A 27 -14.53 -4.73 -15.82
C ASN A 27 -15.56 -3.64 -15.52
N ARG A 28 -16.83 -3.85 -15.89
CA ARG A 28 -17.93 -2.92 -15.57
C ARG A 28 -18.13 -2.76 -14.06
N GLU A 29 -18.16 -3.86 -13.30
CA GLU A 29 -18.34 -3.81 -11.86
C GLU A 29 -17.17 -3.10 -11.15
N PHE A 30 -15.93 -3.33 -11.61
CA PHE A 30 -14.73 -2.67 -11.13
C PHE A 30 -14.73 -1.17 -11.44
N LEU A 31 -15.09 -0.77 -12.66
CA LEU A 31 -15.18 0.65 -13.02
C LEU A 31 -16.26 1.40 -12.22
N ALA A 32 -17.36 0.72 -11.88
CA ALA A 32 -18.46 1.33 -11.15
C ALA A 32 -18.21 1.40 -9.63
N LYS A 33 -17.63 0.36 -9.03
CA LYS A 33 -17.57 0.18 -7.57
C LYS A 33 -16.15 -0.06 -7.03
N GLY A 34 -15.13 -0.03 -7.88
CA GLY A 34 -13.76 -0.38 -7.53
C GLY A 34 -13.62 -1.85 -7.11
N VAL A 35 -12.60 -2.13 -6.30
CA VAL A 35 -12.30 -3.48 -5.77
C VAL A 35 -13.49 -4.08 -5.02
N LYS A 36 -14.23 -3.25 -4.25
CA LYS A 36 -15.45 -3.67 -3.54
C LYS A 36 -16.54 -4.23 -4.46
N GLY A 37 -16.51 -3.87 -5.74
CA GLY A 37 -17.43 -4.40 -6.75
C GLY A 37 -17.22 -5.88 -7.03
N LEU A 38 -15.98 -6.37 -6.91
CA LEU A 38 -15.55 -7.73 -7.20
C LEU A 38 -15.54 -8.65 -5.97
N GLU A 39 -15.81 -8.11 -4.77
CA GLU A 39 -15.93 -8.91 -3.55
C GLU A 39 -17.10 -9.89 -3.64
N GLU A 40 -16.94 -11.06 -3.01
CA GLU A 40 -17.99 -12.08 -2.95
C GLU A 40 -19.25 -11.54 -2.28
N ARG A 41 -20.33 -11.44 -3.05
CA ARG A 41 -21.63 -11.06 -2.52
C ARG A 41 -22.31 -12.27 -1.90
N ALA A 42 -23.08 -12.03 -0.84
CA ALA A 42 -23.93 -13.05 -0.24
C ALA A 42 -24.76 -13.74 -1.32
N LYS A 43 -24.50 -15.04 -1.52
CA LYS A 43 -25.10 -15.84 -2.59
C LYS A 43 -26.53 -16.22 -2.19
N GLY A 44 -27.51 -15.93 -3.04
CA GLY A 44 -28.91 -16.30 -2.86
C GLY A 44 -29.85 -15.17 -2.41
N ARG A 45 -31.13 -15.50 -2.20
CA ARG A 45 -32.16 -14.57 -1.71
C ARG A 45 -31.89 -14.27 -0.23
N PRO A 46 -32.00 -13.00 0.23
CA PRO A 46 -31.89 -12.70 1.65
C PRO A 46 -32.90 -13.53 2.45
N SER A 47 -32.46 -14.07 3.59
CA SER A 47 -33.32 -14.85 4.48
C SER A 47 -34.50 -13.99 4.94
N MET A 48 -35.72 -14.52 4.86
CA MET A 48 -36.95 -13.86 5.32
C MET A 48 -37.04 -13.75 6.86
N SER A 49 -36.06 -14.26 7.58
CA SER A 49 -35.96 -14.22 9.04
C SER A 49 -35.71 -12.79 9.56
N LYS A 50 -36.48 -12.36 10.56
CA LYS A 50 -36.19 -11.15 11.34
C LYS A 50 -34.88 -11.35 12.11
N LYS A 51 -33.79 -10.85 11.52
CA LYS A 51 -32.46 -10.59 12.10
C LYS A 51 -31.79 -11.80 12.79
N PRO A 52 -30.82 -12.45 12.15
CA PRO A 52 -29.75 -13.08 12.92
C PRO A 52 -29.03 -11.96 13.68
N LYS A 53 -28.84 -12.13 15.00
CA LYS A 53 -27.89 -11.31 15.76
C LYS A 53 -26.53 -11.46 15.07
N GLN A 54 -26.15 -10.48 14.25
CA GLN A 54 -24.78 -10.41 13.76
C GLN A 54 -23.91 -10.33 15.02
N LYS A 55 -23.09 -11.37 15.23
CA LYS A 55 -21.91 -11.18 16.09
C LYS A 55 -21.18 -9.98 15.50
N PRO A 56 -20.75 -9.00 16.31
CA PRO A 56 -19.96 -7.90 15.78
C PRO A 56 -18.76 -8.55 15.11
N ILE A 57 -18.78 -8.60 13.78
CA ILE A 57 -17.58 -8.73 12.98
C ILE A 57 -16.73 -7.60 13.53
N LYS A 58 -15.59 -7.95 14.13
CA LYS A 58 -14.56 -6.96 14.40
C LYS A 58 -14.23 -6.43 13.01
N LEU A 59 -14.92 -5.35 12.62
CA LEU A 59 -14.52 -4.52 11.51
C LEU A 59 -13.12 -4.13 11.93
N GLU A 60 -12.11 -4.77 11.32
CA GLU A 60 -10.82 -4.13 11.23
C GLU A 60 -11.14 -2.72 10.79
N LYS A 61 -10.86 -1.76 11.67
CA LYS A 61 -11.19 -0.37 11.43
C LYS A 61 -10.55 -0.05 10.10
N THR A 62 -11.36 -0.02 9.05
CA THR A 62 -10.94 0.49 7.76
C THR A 62 -10.56 1.91 8.09
N LEU A 63 -9.25 2.17 8.13
CA LEU A 63 -8.72 3.49 8.46
C LEU A 63 -9.53 4.49 7.66
N SER A 64 -9.97 5.57 8.32
CA SER A 64 -10.65 6.64 7.61
C SER A 64 -9.77 7.05 6.43
N ARG A 65 -10.37 7.51 5.34
CA ARG A 65 -9.61 7.99 4.17
C ARG A 65 -8.52 8.99 4.59
N GLU A 66 -8.81 9.79 5.61
CA GLU A 66 -7.88 10.76 6.20
C GLU A 66 -6.70 10.07 6.90
N GLU A 67 -6.95 9.09 7.77
CA GLU A 67 -5.90 8.32 8.46
C GLU A 67 -4.99 7.56 7.48
N GLN A 68 -5.57 7.02 6.40
CA GLN A 68 -4.78 6.39 5.34
C GLN A 68 -3.88 7.40 4.64
N LEU A 69 -4.41 8.57 4.28
CA LEU A 69 -3.65 9.65 3.65
C LEU A 69 -2.55 10.18 4.57
N GLU A 70 -2.80 10.29 5.88
CA GLU A 70 -1.80 10.69 6.86
C GLU A 70 -0.63 9.70 6.91
N ARG A 71 -0.94 8.40 6.96
CA ARG A 71 0.07 7.34 6.94
C ARG A 71 0.89 7.34 5.66
N GLU A 72 0.25 7.51 4.51
CA GLU A 72 0.93 7.65 3.23
C GLU A 72 1.82 8.90 3.19
N ASN A 73 1.34 10.04 3.74
CA ASN A 73 2.14 11.27 3.84
C ASN A 73 3.38 11.09 4.72
N GLU A 74 3.23 10.40 5.86
CA GLU A 74 4.34 10.09 6.76
C GLU A 74 5.40 9.22 6.06
N LEU A 75 4.97 8.15 5.38
CA LEU A 75 5.85 7.30 4.59
C LEU A 75 6.61 8.11 3.52
N LEU A 76 5.91 8.97 2.79
CA LEU A 76 6.52 9.83 1.77
C LEU A 76 7.53 10.82 2.38
N ARG A 77 7.25 11.37 3.56
CA ARG A 77 8.20 12.26 4.27
C ARG A 77 9.47 11.52 4.67
N LEU A 78 9.35 10.27 5.13
CA LEU A 78 10.49 9.43 5.47
C LEU A 78 11.35 9.14 4.23
N GLU A 79 10.71 8.75 3.13
CA GLU A 79 11.38 8.48 1.86
C GLU A 79 12.13 9.72 1.34
N VAL A 80 11.47 10.88 1.31
CA VAL A 80 12.08 12.15 0.90
C VAL A 80 13.24 12.53 1.83
N ALA A 81 13.10 12.35 3.13
CA ALA A 81 14.17 12.62 4.08
C ALA A 81 15.38 11.68 3.87
N TYR A 82 15.13 10.41 3.58
CA TYR A 82 16.17 9.44 3.25
C TYR A 82 16.90 9.82 1.96
N LEU A 83 16.18 10.11 0.88
CA LEU A 83 16.76 10.53 -0.40
C LEU A 83 17.57 11.82 -0.28
N LYS A 84 17.12 12.79 0.53
CA LYS A 84 17.90 14.01 0.83
C LYS A 84 19.22 13.69 1.54
N LYS A 85 19.20 12.77 2.52
CA LYS A 85 20.43 12.32 3.19
C LYS A 85 21.36 11.59 2.23
N LEU A 86 20.81 10.74 1.36
CA LEU A 86 21.57 10.04 0.32
C LEU A 86 22.25 11.02 -0.64
N LYS A 87 21.50 12.00 -1.15
CA LYS A 87 22.05 13.05 -2.04
C LYS A 87 23.14 13.85 -1.33
N ALA A 88 22.90 14.29 -0.10
CA ALA A 88 23.91 15.03 0.67
C ALA A 88 25.19 14.20 0.90
N PHE A 89 25.05 12.89 1.11
CA PHE A 89 26.20 11.97 1.22
C PHE A 89 26.96 11.83 -0.10
N GLN A 90 26.26 11.77 -1.24
CA GLN A 90 26.90 11.72 -2.56
C GLN A 90 27.62 13.03 -2.90
N GLU A 91 27.02 14.18 -2.57
CA GLU A 91 27.59 15.50 -2.84
C GLU A 91 28.81 15.80 -1.94
N ASN A 92 28.79 15.39 -0.67
CA ASN A 92 29.86 15.64 0.30
C ASN A 92 30.08 14.42 1.22
N PRO A 93 30.74 13.35 0.74
CA PRO A 93 30.94 12.13 1.52
C PRO A 93 31.79 12.38 2.77
N ASP A 94 32.81 13.24 2.66
CA ASP A 94 33.74 13.52 3.74
C ASP A 94 33.07 14.22 4.92
N ALA A 95 32.18 15.19 4.68
CA ALA A 95 31.47 15.91 5.75
C ALA A 95 30.58 15.01 6.62
N PHE A 96 30.02 13.94 6.05
CA PHE A 96 29.19 12.99 6.78
C PHE A 96 30.03 11.97 7.56
N LEU A 97 31.14 11.51 6.97
CA LEU A 97 32.11 10.63 7.62
C LEU A 97 32.85 11.34 8.76
N GLU A 98 33.18 12.63 8.61
CA GLU A 98 33.83 13.47 9.62
C GLU A 98 32.99 13.50 10.91
N LYS A 99 31.68 13.77 10.81
CA LYS A 99 30.76 13.80 11.96
C LYS A 99 30.71 12.47 12.71
N HIS A 100 30.74 11.35 11.99
CA HIS A 100 30.73 10.02 12.60
C HIS A 100 32.09 9.69 13.26
N LYS A 101 33.21 10.03 12.60
CA LYS A 101 34.56 9.86 13.16
C LYS A 101 34.79 10.72 14.40
N GLN A 102 34.33 11.98 14.41
CA GLN A 102 34.45 12.90 15.54
C GLN A 102 33.68 12.37 16.77
N ARG A 103 32.42 11.93 16.61
CA ARG A 103 31.66 11.31 17.71
C ARG A 103 32.35 10.09 18.32
N TRP A 104 33.01 9.27 17.50
CA TRP A 104 33.72 8.09 17.99
C TRP A 104 35.01 8.45 18.74
N ARG A 105 35.78 9.44 18.24
CA ARG A 105 37.00 9.95 18.88
C ARG A 105 36.73 10.66 20.22
N SER A 106 35.64 11.42 20.34
CA SER A 106 35.33 12.16 21.57
C SER A 106 34.86 11.28 22.74
N ASN A 107 34.41 10.06 22.47
CA ASN A 107 33.96 9.13 23.51
C ASN A 107 35.12 8.29 24.09
N SER A 108 36.25 8.18 23.39
CA SER A 108 37.42 7.43 23.89
C SER A 108 38.26 8.24 24.86
N THR A 109 38.37 9.56 24.68
CA THR A 109 39.21 10.43 25.54
C THR A 109 38.62 10.71 26.91
N LYS A 110 37.38 10.27 27.19
CA LYS A 110 36.72 10.41 28.50
C LYS A 110 36.93 9.21 29.45
N LYS A 111 37.56 8.13 28.98
CA LYS A 111 37.69 6.89 29.77
C LYS A 111 39.03 6.74 30.49
N ASP A 112 40.03 7.54 30.13
CA ASP A 112 41.40 7.43 30.64
C ASP A 112 41.79 8.61 31.56
N SER A 113 40.82 9.22 32.23
CA SER A 113 41.05 10.31 33.20
C SER A 113 40.39 9.96 34.53
N ASP A 114 41.03 9.06 35.27
CA ASP A 114 40.81 8.78 36.69
C ASP A 114 42.18 8.72 37.39
#